data_AF-A0AAE4EWU3-F1
#
_entry.id   AF-A0AAE4EWU3-F1
#
_cell.length_a   1.000
_cell.length_b   1.000
_cell.length_c   1.000
_cell.angle_alpha   90.00
_cell.angle_beta   90.00
_cell.angle_gamma   90.00
#
_symmetry.space_group_name_H-M   'P 1'
#
loop_
_entity.id
_entity.type
_entity.pdbx_description
1 polymer ?
#
loop_
_entity_poly.entity_id
_entity_poly.type
_entity_poly.pdbx_seq_one_letter_code
_entity_poly.pdbx_strand_id
1 'polypeptide(L)'
;MVAEGDVFTTDRTVSIGTIDGWCSALLDELASVERELWLVVVATLVVDVWLTHVGLQHGLHEGNPVMRAAIETFGIAVLALTKVGVLGLAGLIRRALSAQRGVVVPLGLALPWVGAVLINAALLVSL
;
A
#
# COMPACT_ATOMS: atom_id res chain seq x y z
N MET A 1 -25.09 -52.37 11.42
CA MET A 1 -25.92 -51.39 10.69
C MET A 1 -25.87 -50.08 11.46
N VAL A 2 -25.31 -49.04 10.82
CA VAL A 2 -25.48 -47.59 11.05
C VAL A 2 -25.06 -47.10 12.46
N ALA A 3 -23.82 -46.67 12.70
CA ALA A 3 -23.23 -45.36 12.37
C ALA A 3 -23.93 -44.19 13.06
N GLU A 4 -23.65 -43.97 14.35
CA GLU A 4 -23.89 -42.69 15.02
C GLU A 4 -22.60 -41.88 14.93
N GLY A 5 -22.63 -40.92 14.00
CA GLY A 5 -21.52 -40.06 13.67
C GLY A 5 -21.12 -39.17 14.83
N ASP A 6 -19.81 -39.00 14.96
CA ASP A 6 -19.21 -37.87 15.66
C ASP A 6 -19.92 -36.59 15.22
N VAL A 7 -20.74 -36.04 16.11
CA VAL A 7 -21.20 -34.65 16.01
C VAL A 7 -19.99 -33.79 16.37
N PHE A 8 -19.09 -33.66 15.40
CA PHE A 8 -18.09 -32.61 15.36
C PHE A 8 -18.84 -31.31 15.03
N THR A 9 -19.55 -30.77 16.02
CA THR A 9 -20.10 -29.42 15.99
C THR A 9 -18.92 -28.46 15.95
N THR A 10 -18.41 -28.21 14.75
CA THR A 10 -17.55 -27.07 14.48
C THR A 10 -18.46 -25.83 14.49
N ASP A 11 -18.89 -25.40 15.67
CA ASP A 11 -19.44 -24.07 15.85
C ASP A 11 -18.28 -23.07 15.75
N ARG A 12 -17.87 -22.82 14.50
CA ARG A 12 -16.82 -21.87 14.14
C ARG A 12 -17.42 -20.47 13.98
N THR A 13 -18.44 -20.11 14.75
CA THR A 13 -18.90 -18.73 14.81
C THR A 13 -17.95 -17.97 15.73
N VAL A 14 -16.90 -17.40 15.16
CA VAL A 14 -16.05 -16.45 15.87
C VAL A 14 -16.96 -15.33 16.37
N SER A 15 -17.09 -15.19 17.69
CA SER A 15 -17.87 -14.11 18.29
C SER A 15 -17.38 -12.76 17.75
N ILE A 16 -18.31 -11.89 17.35
CA ILE A 16 -18.01 -10.55 16.83
C ILE A 16 -17.12 -9.77 17.82
N GLY A 17 -17.31 -9.96 19.12
CA GLY A 17 -16.47 -9.34 20.15
C GLY A 17 -15.00 -9.79 20.11
N THR A 18 -14.71 -11.01 19.65
CA THR A 18 -13.33 -11.48 19.46
C THR A 18 -12.67 -10.79 18.26
N ILE A 19 -13.42 -10.55 17.17
CA ILE A 19 -12.93 -9.85 15.97
C ILE A 19 -12.59 -8.40 16.31
N ASP A 20 -13.46 -7.71 17.04
CA ASP A 20 -13.23 -6.32 17.46
C ASP A 20 -11.98 -6.21 18.36
N GLY A 21 -11.79 -7.19 19.25
CA GLY A 21 -10.60 -7.28 20.09
C GLY A 21 -9.31 -7.46 19.28
N TRP A 22 -9.32 -8.36 18.29
CA TRP A 22 -8.16 -8.59 17.42
C TRP A 22 -7.86 -7.38 16.53
N CYS A 23 -8.89 -6.74 16.00
CA CYS A 23 -8.74 -5.54 15.17
C CYS A 23 -8.12 -4.39 15.98
N SER A 24 -8.59 -4.19 17.21
CA SER A 24 -8.05 -3.15 18.10
C SER A 24 -6.58 -3.43 18.44
N ALA A 25 -6.23 -4.67 18.78
CA ALA A 25 -4.84 -5.07 19.04
C ALA A 25 -3.93 -4.85 17.82
N LEU A 26 -4.40 -5.20 16.62
CA LEU A 26 -3.69 -4.95 15.37
C LEU A 26 -3.48 -3.44 15.13
N LEU A 27 -4.50 -2.62 15.32
CA LEU A 27 -4.39 -1.18 15.15
C LEU A 27 -3.42 -0.55 16.15
N ASP A 28 -3.37 -1.06 17.39
CA ASP A 28 -2.41 -0.61 18.40
C ASP A 28 -0.97 -0.99 18.02
N GLU A 29 -0.74 -2.23 17.57
CA GLU A 29 0.58 -2.64 17.07
C GLU A 29 1.00 -1.80 15.85
N LEU A 30 0.10 -1.60 14.88
CA LEU A 30 0.38 -0.77 13.72
C LEU A 30 0.69 0.67 14.14
N ALA A 31 -0.09 1.24 15.05
CA ALA A 31 0.13 2.60 15.54
C ALA A 31 1.52 2.76 16.18
N SER A 32 2.06 1.70 16.77
CA SER A 32 3.44 1.70 17.31
C SER A 32 4.52 1.85 16.23
N VAL A 33 4.24 1.41 14.99
CA VAL A 33 5.16 1.44 13.84
C VAL A 33 4.75 2.44 12.76
N GLU A 34 3.87 3.39 13.10
CA GLU A 34 3.33 4.33 12.11
C GLU A 34 4.44 5.16 11.45
N ARG A 35 5.44 5.57 12.23
CA ARG A 35 6.57 6.36 11.71
C ARG A 35 7.35 5.58 10.67
N GLU A 36 7.59 4.30 10.92
CA GLU A 36 8.26 3.37 10.04
C GLU A 36 7.45 3.18 8.75
N LEU A 37 6.12 3.07 8.85
CA LEU A 37 5.25 3.03 7.67
C LEU A 37 5.38 4.29 6.82
N TRP A 38 5.41 5.48 7.41
CA TRP A 38 5.66 6.73 6.66
C TRP A 38 7.03 6.74 5.99
N LEU A 39 8.08 6.22 6.66
CA LEU A 39 9.40 6.09 6.04
C LEU A 39 9.37 5.14 4.85
N VAL A 40 8.66 4.01 4.95
CA VAL A 40 8.46 3.07 3.82
C VAL A 40 7.71 3.75 2.69
N VAL A 41 6.65 4.52 2.96
CA VAL A 41 5.91 5.28 1.95
C VAL A 41 6.81 6.28 1.23
N VAL A 42 7.64 7.04 1.96
CA VAL A 42 8.58 8.01 1.34
C VAL A 42 9.66 7.29 0.55
N ALA A 43 10.23 6.21 1.08
CA ALA A 43 11.25 5.42 0.39
C ALA A 43 10.71 4.81 -0.90
N THR A 44 9.54 4.19 -0.85
CA THR A 44 8.89 3.60 -2.03
C THR A 44 8.52 4.65 -3.07
N LEU A 45 8.10 5.86 -2.66
CA LEU A 45 7.91 6.97 -3.59
C LEU A 45 9.17 7.28 -4.40
N VAL A 46 10.30 7.44 -3.70
CA VAL A 46 11.58 7.78 -4.33
C VAL A 46 12.04 6.66 -5.26
N VAL A 47 11.99 5.42 -4.78
CA VAL A 47 12.39 4.24 -5.56
C VAL A 47 11.48 4.05 -6.78
N ASP A 48 10.17 4.29 -6.65
CA ASP A 48 9.23 4.14 -7.75
C ASP A 48 9.49 5.17 -8.85
N VAL A 49 9.66 6.45 -8.49
CA VAL A 49 10.00 7.50 -9.47
C VAL A 49 11.33 7.19 -10.17
N TRP A 50 12.32 6.70 -9.42
CA TRP A 50 13.61 6.30 -9.96
C TRP A 50 13.48 5.12 -10.94
N LEU A 51 12.79 4.05 -10.55
CA LEU A 51 12.59 2.87 -11.39
C LEU A 51 11.81 3.22 -12.66
N THR A 52 10.76 4.03 -12.57
CA THR A 52 10.04 4.50 -13.75
C THR A 52 10.96 5.31 -14.66
N HIS A 53 11.77 6.22 -14.10
CA HIS A 53 12.72 7.01 -14.89
C HIS A 53 13.72 6.11 -15.64
N VAL A 54 14.33 5.14 -14.95
CA VAL A 54 15.28 4.21 -15.55
C VAL A 54 14.58 3.30 -16.58
N GLY A 55 13.36 2.83 -16.30
CA GLY A 55 12.58 2.02 -17.24
C GLY A 55 12.30 2.76 -18.55
N LEU A 56 11.87 4.03 -18.46
CA LEU A 56 11.66 4.88 -19.63
C LEU A 56 12.95 5.08 -20.44
N GLN A 57 14.11 5.22 -19.79
CA GLN A 57 15.41 5.30 -20.47
C GLN A 57 15.78 4.02 -21.23
N HIS A 58 15.30 2.86 -20.77
CA HIS A 58 15.50 1.57 -21.43
C HIS A 58 14.40 1.22 -22.44
N GLY A 59 13.48 2.15 -22.74
CA GLY A 59 12.42 1.96 -23.75
C GLY A 59 11.15 1.26 -23.23
N LEU A 60 11.04 1.02 -21.92
CA LEU A 60 9.75 0.66 -21.33
C LEU A 60 8.78 1.84 -21.42
N HIS A 61 7.49 1.53 -21.45
CA HIS A 61 6.45 2.54 -21.47
C HIS A 61 5.69 2.53 -20.15
N GLU A 62 5.29 3.72 -19.68
CA GLU A 62 4.38 3.85 -18.54
C GLU A 62 3.05 3.14 -18.86
N GLY A 63 2.64 2.23 -17.97
CA GLY A 63 1.46 1.38 -18.19
C GLY A 63 0.14 2.14 -18.05
N ASN A 64 0.14 3.22 -17.27
CA ASN A 64 -1.01 4.11 -17.15
C ASN A 64 -1.05 5.10 -18.32
N PRO A 65 -2.05 5.02 -19.23
CA PRO A 65 -2.08 5.86 -20.43
C PRO A 65 -2.21 7.35 -20.12
N VAL A 66 -2.89 7.72 -19.03
CA VAL A 66 -3.03 9.11 -18.59
C VAL A 66 -1.70 9.63 -18.06
N MET A 67 -1.03 8.86 -17.20
CA MET A 67 0.28 9.24 -16.66
C MET A 67 1.34 9.29 -17.76
N ARG A 68 1.30 8.36 -18.72
CA ARG A 68 2.17 8.35 -19.89
C ARG A 68 2.07 9.65 -20.69
N ALA A 69 0.86 10.05 -21.06
CA ALA A 69 0.64 11.31 -21.79
C ALA A 69 1.10 12.53 -20.99
N ALA A 70 0.90 12.52 -19.66
CA ALA A 70 1.39 13.57 -18.79
C ALA A 70 2.92 13.61 -18.75
N ILE A 71 3.61 12.46 -18.64
CA ILE A 71 5.07 12.37 -18.63
C ILE A 71 5.64 12.81 -19.99
N GLU A 72 5.01 12.47 -21.10
CA GLU A 72 5.42 12.94 -22.43
C GLU A 72 5.35 14.47 -22.56
N THR A 73 4.39 15.11 -21.87
CA THR A 73 4.17 16.56 -21.95
C THR A 73 5.00 17.35 -20.93
N PHE A 74 5.11 16.85 -19.70
CA PHE A 74 5.66 17.57 -18.54
C PHE A 74 6.93 16.90 -17.97
N GLY A 75 7.38 15.81 -18.56
CA GLY A 75 8.49 15.01 -18.07
C GLY A 75 8.17 14.22 -16.80
N ILE A 76 9.18 13.56 -16.24
CA ILE A 76 9.05 12.73 -15.04
C ILE A 76 8.60 13.52 -13.79
N ALA A 77 8.76 14.85 -13.81
CA ALA A 77 8.36 15.73 -12.71
C ALA A 77 6.86 15.61 -12.38
N VAL A 78 6.00 15.37 -13.37
CA VAL A 78 4.55 15.22 -13.13
C VAL A 78 4.21 13.98 -12.29
N LEU A 79 4.96 12.89 -12.45
CA LEU A 79 4.80 11.69 -11.66
C LEU A 79 5.18 11.97 -10.20
N ALA A 80 6.33 12.61 -9.99
CA ALA A 80 6.80 12.99 -8.66
C ALA A 80 5.81 13.94 -7.97
N LEU A 81 5.35 14.98 -8.66
CA LEU A 81 4.35 15.93 -8.14
C LEU A 81 3.04 15.25 -7.78
N THR A 82 2.56 14.34 -8.63
CA THR A 82 1.33 13.58 -8.37
C THR A 82 1.46 12.76 -7.09
N LYS A 83 2.58 12.05 -6.92
CA LYS A 83 2.84 11.24 -5.70
C LYS A 83 2.99 12.10 -4.46
N VAL A 84 3.69 13.23 -4.55
CA VAL A 84 3.81 14.19 -3.44
C VAL A 84 2.43 14.77 -3.07
N GLY A 85 1.58 15.06 -4.06
CA GLY A 85 0.20 15.48 -3.83
C GLY A 85 -0.62 14.43 -3.07
N VAL A 86 -0.52 13.15 -3.48
CA VAL A 86 -1.15 12.02 -2.77
C VAL A 86 -0.61 11.90 -1.35
N LEU A 87 0.71 12.00 -1.16
CA LEU A 87 1.35 11.95 0.15
C LEU A 87 0.87 13.08 1.06
N GLY A 88 0.77 14.30 0.54
CA GLY A 88 0.25 15.47 1.25
C GLY A 88 -1.21 15.29 1.66
N LEU A 89 -2.06 14.85 0.74
CA LEU A 89 -3.47 14.57 1.03
C LEU A 89 -3.62 13.46 2.08
N ALA A 90 -2.84 12.39 1.97
CA ALA A 90 -2.81 11.33 2.96
C ALA A 90 -2.36 11.85 4.34
N GLY A 91 -1.35 12.72 4.40
CA GLY A 91 -0.95 13.39 5.63
C GLY A 91 -2.08 14.22 6.25
N LEU A 92 -2.86 14.93 5.43
CA LEU A 92 -4.04 15.68 5.89
C LEU A 92 -5.14 14.75 6.41
N ILE A 93 -5.45 13.67 5.70
CA ILE A 93 -6.43 12.66 6.13
C ILE A 93 -5.98 12.03 7.46
N ARG A 94 -4.70 11.65 7.56
CA ARG A 94 -4.13 11.09 8.80
C ARG A 94 -4.32 12.03 9.99
N ARG A 95 -4.11 13.33 9.80
CA ARG A 95 -4.30 14.35 10.84
C ARG A 95 -5.75 14.54 11.25
N ALA A 96 -6.70 14.28 10.36
CA ALA A 96 -8.13 14.37 10.65
C ALA A 96 -8.69 13.14 11.40
N LEU A 97 -7.96 12.03 11.42
CA LEU A 97 -8.36 10.78 12.06
C LEU A 97 -7.82 10.65 13.49
N SER A 98 -8.51 9.86 14.32
CA SER A 98 -8.00 9.46 15.64
C SER A 98 -6.70 8.65 15.50
N ALA A 99 -5.86 8.64 16.54
CA ALA A 99 -4.54 7.98 16.50
C ALA A 99 -4.61 6.52 16.02
N GLN A 100 -5.54 5.73 16.56
CA GLN A 100 -5.73 4.32 16.18
C GLN A 100 -6.24 4.13 14.74
N ARG A 101 -7.11 5.00 14.22
CA ARG A 101 -7.64 4.87 12.85
C ARG A 101 -6.69 5.47 11.81
N GLY A 102 -5.86 6.41 12.22
CA GLY A 102 -4.95 7.13 11.36
C GLY A 102 -3.91 6.22 10.71
N VAL A 103 -3.42 5.19 11.40
CA VAL A 103 -2.36 4.30 10.89
C VAL A 103 -2.75 3.51 9.64
N VAL A 104 -4.04 3.34 9.41
CA VAL A 104 -4.55 2.71 8.18
C VAL A 104 -4.17 3.52 6.93
N VAL A 105 -3.96 4.83 7.06
CA VAL A 105 -3.57 5.71 5.96
C VAL A 105 -2.17 5.39 5.42
N PRO A 106 -1.08 5.46 6.21
CA PRO A 106 0.24 5.11 5.70
C PRO A 106 0.33 3.62 5.31
N LEU A 107 -0.37 2.72 6.00
CA LEU A 107 -0.41 1.31 5.59
C LEU A 107 -1.06 1.14 4.20
N GLY A 108 -2.21 1.77 3.99
CA GLY A 108 -2.96 1.71 2.74
C GLY A 108 -2.19 2.32 1.56
N LEU A 109 -1.26 3.24 1.81
CA LEU A 109 -0.31 3.73 0.81
C LEU A 109 0.89 2.80 0.61
N ALA A 110 1.48 2.30 1.70
CA ALA A 110 2.68 1.48 1.65
C ALA A 110 2.45 0.21 0.83
N LEU A 111 1.35 -0.50 1.06
CA LEU A 111 1.04 -1.77 0.38
C LEU A 111 1.07 -1.66 -1.16
N PRO A 112 0.25 -0.79 -1.80
CA PRO A 112 0.27 -0.66 -3.25
C PRO A 112 1.59 -0.07 -3.77
N TRP A 113 2.25 0.82 -3.04
CA TRP A 113 3.50 1.45 -3.51
C TRP A 113 4.69 0.49 -3.45
N VAL A 114 4.79 -0.34 -2.41
CA VAL A 114 5.75 -1.46 -2.38
C VAL A 114 5.49 -2.40 -3.55
N GLY A 115 4.23 -2.76 -3.80
CA GLY A 115 3.86 -3.60 -4.95
C GLY A 115 4.31 -3.02 -6.29
N ALA A 116 4.07 -1.72 -6.52
CA ALA A 116 4.51 -1.02 -7.73
C ALA A 116 6.03 -1.04 -7.89
N VAL A 117 6.78 -0.74 -6.82
CA VAL A 117 8.25 -0.80 -6.82
C VAL A 117 8.76 -2.20 -7.17
N LEU A 118 8.18 -3.25 -6.58
CA LEU A 118 8.60 -4.63 -6.85
C LEU A 118 8.33 -5.02 -8.31
N ILE A 119 7.16 -4.66 -8.85
CA ILE A 119 6.82 -4.90 -10.26
C ILE A 119 7.80 -4.16 -11.18
N ASN A 120 8.04 -2.88 -10.93
CA ASN A 120 8.94 -2.07 -11.74
C ASN A 120 10.38 -2.59 -11.68
N ALA A 121 10.85 -3.01 -10.50
CA ALA A 121 12.17 -3.61 -10.33
C ALA A 121 12.28 -4.94 -11.07
N ALA A 122 11.26 -5.81 -10.98
CA ALA A 122 11.25 -7.10 -11.67
C ALA A 122 11.28 -6.93 -13.20
N LEU A 123 10.51 -5.97 -13.72
CA LEU A 123 10.53 -5.62 -15.14
C LEU A 123 11.92 -5.15 -15.57
N LEU A 124 12.55 -4.27 -14.78
CA LEU A 124 13.88 -3.76 -15.11
C LEU A 124 14.96 -4.84 -15.08
N VAL A 125 14.90 -5.76 -14.13
CA VAL A 125 15.85 -6.90 -14.03
C VAL A 125 15.62 -7.92 -15.15
N SER A 126 14.44 -7.94 -15.76
CA SER A 126 14.12 -8.84 -16.88
C SER A 126 14.52 -8.32 -18.26
N LEU A 127 15.04 -7.09 -18.35
CA LEU A 127 15.59 -6.49 -19.58
C LEU A 127 16.99 -7.02 -19.87
#